data_AF-U7FR78-F1
#
_entry.id   AF-U7FR78-F1
#
_cell.length_a   1.000
_cell.length_b   1.000
_cell.length_c   1.000
_cell.angle_alpha   90.00
_cell.angle_beta   90.00
_cell.angle_gamma   90.00
#
_symmetry.space_group_name_H-M   'P 1'
#
loop_
_entity.id
_entity.type
_entity.pdbx_description
1 polymer ?
#
loop_
_entity_poly.entity_id
_entity_poly.type
_entity_poly.pdbx_seq_one_letter_code
_entity_poly.pdbx_strand_id
1 'polypeptide(L)'
;MKNLLIFAAAVTVSTSVLAGNMSDNKDMRAMHSQMMDKSSIEEILKNEEMQRLHRDMTRNAMSEGGFEARVQMMTEEGRAYHKALKQRIE
;
A
#
# COMPACT_ATOMS: atom_id res chain seq x y z
N MET A 1 -60.86 10.73 -23.33
CA MET A 1 -59.90 9.62 -23.18
C MET A 1 -58.75 10.10 -22.31
N LYS A 2 -58.56 9.52 -21.13
CA LYS A 2 -57.47 9.84 -20.22
C LYS A 2 -57.23 8.58 -19.40
N ASN A 3 -56.04 8.01 -19.47
CA ASN A 3 -55.47 7.12 -18.46
C ASN A 3 -53.95 7.20 -18.62
N LEU A 4 -53.34 8.09 -17.84
CA LEU A 4 -51.89 8.20 -17.70
C LEU A 4 -51.48 7.21 -16.60
N LEU A 5 -50.85 6.11 -16.99
CA LEU A 5 -50.24 5.17 -16.06
C LEU A 5 -48.87 5.72 -15.66
N ILE A 6 -48.79 6.30 -14.46
CA ILE A 6 -47.52 6.74 -13.86
C ILE A 6 -46.93 5.55 -13.12
N PHE A 7 -45.87 4.95 -13.67
CA PHE A 7 -45.06 3.94 -12.99
C PHE A 7 -44.09 4.65 -12.04
N ALA A 8 -44.31 4.48 -10.74
CA ALA A 8 -43.35 4.89 -9.71
C ALA A 8 -42.36 3.74 -9.46
N ALA A 9 -41.13 3.87 -9.96
CA ALA A 9 -40.04 2.97 -9.60
C ALA A 9 -39.35 3.50 -8.33
N ALA A 10 -39.54 2.80 -7.22
CA ALA A 10 -38.81 3.07 -5.98
C ALA A 10 -37.42 2.43 -6.09
N VAL A 11 -36.38 3.26 -6.28
CA VAL A 11 -34.99 2.80 -6.23
C VAL A 11 -34.55 2.80 -4.77
N THR A 12 -34.46 1.62 -4.16
CA THR A 12 -33.86 1.45 -2.83
C THR A 12 -32.34 1.48 -2.99
N VAL A 13 -31.71 2.59 -2.64
CA VAL A 13 -30.25 2.71 -2.63
C VAL A 13 -29.74 1.96 -1.40
N SER A 14 -29.35 0.70 -1.57
CA SER A 14 -28.67 -0.05 -0.50
C SER A 14 -27.22 0.40 -0.43
N THR A 15 -26.89 1.26 0.53
CA THR A 15 -25.49 1.54 0.88
C THR A 15 -25.01 0.46 1.85
N SER A 16 -24.57 -0.68 1.32
CA SER A 16 -23.80 -1.65 2.09
C SER A 16 -22.37 -1.15 2.21
N VAL A 17 -22.04 -0.50 3.33
CA VAL A 17 -20.65 -0.22 3.70
C VAL A 17 -20.11 -1.47 4.39
N LEU A 18 -19.44 -2.34 3.63
CA LEU A 18 -18.66 -3.42 4.20
C LEU A 18 -17.40 -2.81 4.83
N ALA A 19 -17.50 -2.38 6.08
CA ALA A 19 -16.35 -2.13 6.92
C ALA A 19 -15.73 -3.49 7.25
N GLY A 20 -14.87 -3.99 6.35
CA GLY A 20 -13.98 -5.09 6.65
C GLY A 20 -13.17 -4.69 7.88
N ASN A 21 -13.35 -5.43 8.97
CA ASN A 21 -12.63 -5.26 10.22
C ASN A 21 -11.15 -5.54 9.96
N MET A 22 -10.42 -4.56 9.42
CA MET A 22 -8.98 -4.51 9.56
C MET A 22 -8.73 -4.22 11.03
N SER A 23 -8.71 -5.30 11.82
CA SER A 23 -8.11 -5.28 13.15
C SER A 23 -6.74 -4.65 12.96
N ASP A 24 -6.65 -3.42 13.42
CA ASP A 24 -5.43 -2.62 13.48
C ASP A 24 -4.56 -3.31 14.52
N ASN A 25 -3.91 -4.39 14.11
CA ASN A 25 -2.98 -5.15 14.91
C ASN A 25 -1.71 -4.29 15.03
N LYS A 26 -1.83 -3.20 15.80
CA LYS A 26 -0.75 -2.26 16.13
C LYS A 26 0.34 -2.89 17.00
N ASP A 27 0.21 -4.18 17.34
CA ASP A 27 1.09 -4.87 18.29
C ASP A 27 1.99 -5.95 17.68
N MET A 28 2.04 -6.13 16.36
CA MET A 28 2.96 -7.11 15.73
C MET A 28 3.98 -6.49 14.77
N ARG A 29 4.73 -5.47 15.21
CA ARG A 29 6.10 -5.23 14.69
C ARG A 29 6.93 -4.19 15.45
N ALA A 30 6.71 -4.02 16.75
CA ALA A 30 7.72 -3.43 17.64
C ALA A 30 8.95 -4.37 17.83
N MET A 31 9.25 -5.21 16.83
CA MET A 31 10.40 -6.10 16.84
C MET A 31 11.61 -5.34 16.30
N HIS A 32 12.39 -4.80 17.22
CA HIS A 32 13.83 -4.58 17.05
C HIS A 32 14.18 -3.58 15.93
N SER A 33 13.79 -2.32 16.11
CA SER A 33 14.43 -1.20 15.42
C SER A 33 15.87 -1.09 15.94
N GLN A 34 16.75 -1.97 15.46
CA GLN A 34 18.16 -1.62 15.34
C GLN A 34 18.17 -0.32 14.53
N MET A 35 18.45 0.78 15.23
CA MET A 35 18.68 2.08 14.63
C MET A 35 19.88 1.89 13.71
N MET A 36 19.66 2.02 12.41
CA MET A 36 20.77 1.90 11.47
C MET A 36 21.58 3.18 11.55
N ASP A 37 22.89 3.07 11.39
CA ASP A 37 23.73 4.25 11.28
C ASP A 37 23.34 5.05 10.03
N LYS A 38 23.48 6.39 10.09
CA LYS A 38 23.11 7.27 8.99
C LYS A 38 23.88 6.95 7.70
N SER A 39 25.16 6.58 7.82
CA SER A 39 25.99 6.19 6.67
C SER A 39 25.42 4.93 6.00
N SER A 40 25.01 3.95 6.79
CA SER A 40 24.42 2.70 6.28
C SER A 40 23.03 2.94 5.63
N ILE A 41 22.24 3.88 6.16
CA ILE A 41 20.95 4.27 5.56
C ILE A 41 21.18 4.90 4.18
N GLU A 42 22.09 5.87 4.06
CA GLU A 42 22.37 6.54 2.80
C GLU A 42 22.91 5.58 1.73
N GLU A 43 23.75 4.64 2.13
CA GLU A 43 24.28 3.62 1.22
C GLU A 43 23.18 2.70 0.68
N ILE A 44 22.31 2.19 1.55
CA ILE A 44 21.16 1.36 1.15
C ILE A 44 20.24 2.13 0.21
N LEU A 45 19.99 3.41 0.49
CA LEU A 45 19.10 4.23 -0.32
C LEU A 45 19.66 4.55 -1.71
N LYS A 46 20.96 4.39 -1.95
CA LYS A 46 21.59 4.56 -3.27
C LYS A 46 21.36 3.39 -4.23
N ASN A 47 20.78 2.28 -3.77
CA ASN A 47 20.46 1.16 -4.65
C ASN A 47 19.38 1.57 -5.68
N GLU A 48 19.81 1.73 -6.93
CA GLU A 48 18.96 2.20 -8.04
C GLU A 48 17.84 1.22 -8.39
N GLU A 49 18.09 -0.08 -8.26
CA GLU A 49 17.09 -1.11 -8.52
C GLU A 49 15.96 -1.01 -7.49
N MET A 50 16.29 -0.90 -6.20
CA MET A 50 15.29 -0.75 -5.14
C MET A 50 14.52 0.57 -5.26
N GLN A 51 15.17 1.66 -5.68
CA GLN A 51 14.50 2.91 -6.00
C GLN A 51 13.47 2.73 -7.13
N ARG A 52 13.87 2.07 -8.22
CA ARG A 52 13.00 1.80 -9.38
C ARG A 52 11.80 0.95 -8.97
N LEU A 53 12.03 -0.16 -8.27
CA LEU A 53 10.97 -1.05 -7.82
C LEU A 53 10.01 -0.36 -6.85
N HIS A 54 10.52 0.41 -5.89
CA HIS A 54 9.68 1.20 -4.99
C HIS A 54 8.82 2.23 -5.74
N ARG A 55 9.40 2.88 -6.76
CA ARG A 55 8.66 3.81 -7.63
C ARG A 55 7.58 3.09 -8.43
N ASP A 56 7.87 1.92 -8.99
CA ASP A 56 6.91 1.15 -9.77
C ASP A 56 5.77 0.61 -8.89
N MET A 57 6.07 0.15 -7.68
CA MET A 57 5.05 -0.18 -6.67
C MET A 57 4.14 1.01 -6.35
N THR A 58 4.71 2.21 -6.23
CA THR A 58 3.94 3.42 -5.86
C THR A 58 3.10 3.91 -7.02
N ARG A 59 3.70 4.01 -8.21
CA ARG A 59 3.05 4.54 -9.42
C ARG A 59 1.98 3.60 -9.95
N ASN A 60 2.24 2.29 -9.90
CA ASN A 60 1.41 1.26 -10.49
C ASN A 60 0.72 0.40 -9.43
N ALA A 61 0.40 0.97 -8.26
CA ALA A 61 0.05 0.23 -7.04
C ALA A 61 -1.06 -0.84 -7.17
N MET A 62 -2.00 -0.67 -8.11
CA MET A 62 -3.11 -1.61 -8.36
C MET A 62 -2.97 -2.38 -9.67
N SER A 63 -1.86 -2.23 -10.40
CA SER A 63 -1.60 -2.99 -11.62
C SER A 63 -0.76 -4.23 -11.34
N GLU A 64 -0.76 -5.16 -12.29
CA GLU A 64 0.09 -6.34 -12.26
C GLU A 64 1.58 -5.97 -12.11
N GLY A 65 2.06 -4.95 -12.83
CA GLY A 65 3.46 -4.49 -12.71
C GLY A 65 3.79 -3.91 -11.34
N GLY A 66 2.85 -3.24 -10.66
CA GLY A 66 3.07 -2.80 -9.27
C GLY A 66 3.05 -3.95 -8.26
N PHE A 67 2.27 -4.99 -8.53
CA PHE A 67 2.28 -6.22 -7.72
C PHE A 67 3.58 -7.00 -7.93
N GLU A 68 4.07 -7.11 -9.16
CA GLU A 68 5.35 -7.74 -9.48
C GLU A 68 6.51 -7.01 -8.80
N ALA A 69 6.56 -5.68 -8.88
CA ALA A 69 7.56 -4.89 -8.18
C ALA A 69 7.51 -5.11 -6.66
N ARG A 70 6.32 -5.32 -6.10
CA ARG A 70 6.14 -5.65 -4.68
C ARG A 70 6.70 -7.02 -4.33
N VAL A 71 6.52 -8.02 -5.19
CA VAL A 71 7.13 -9.35 -5.05
C VAL A 71 8.65 -9.25 -5.11
N GLN A 72 9.21 -8.49 -6.05
CA GLN A 72 10.66 -8.29 -6.18
C GLN A 72 11.26 -7.56 -4.95
N MET A 73 10.49 -6.69 -4.31
CA MET A 73 10.88 -6.01 -3.06
C MET A 73 10.76 -6.87 -1.79
N MET A 74 10.24 -8.11 -1.88
CA MET A 74 10.21 -9.05 -0.75
C MET A 74 11.57 -9.74 -0.49
N THR A 75 12.64 -9.32 -1.17
CA THR A 75 14.01 -9.74 -0.87
C THR A 75 14.52 -9.11 0.43
N GLU A 76 15.67 -9.57 0.93
CA GLU A 76 16.31 -8.95 2.10
C GLU A 76 16.70 -7.49 1.82
N GLU A 77 17.23 -7.22 0.63
CA GLU A 77 17.58 -5.87 0.19
C GLU A 77 16.36 -4.96 0.09
N GLY A 78 15.26 -5.43 -0.50
CA GLY A 78 14.01 -4.66 -0.58
C GLY A 78 13.41 -4.37 0.79
N ARG A 79 13.48 -5.32 1.72
CA ARG A 79 13.10 -5.11 3.13
C ARG A 79 14.00 -4.11 3.84
N ALA A 80 15.31 -4.21 3.65
CA ALA A 80 16.29 -3.27 4.22
C ALA A 80 16.07 -1.85 3.67
N TYR A 81 15.85 -1.72 2.38
CA TYR A 81 15.53 -0.46 1.70
C TYR A 81 14.25 0.17 2.26
N HIS A 82 13.18 -0.60 2.43
CA HIS A 82 11.93 -0.11 3.00
C HIS A 82 12.10 0.34 4.47
N LYS A 83 12.91 -0.39 5.24
CA LYS A 83 13.26 -0.01 6.63
C LYS A 83 14.08 1.29 6.65
N ALA A 84 15.04 1.45 5.75
CA ALA A 84 15.86 2.65 5.61
C ALA A 84 15.02 3.87 5.21
N LEU A 85 14.05 3.71 4.29
CA LEU A 85 13.09 4.78 3.95
C LEU A 85 12.28 5.22 5.16
N LYS A 86 11.78 4.26 5.96
CA LYS A 86 11.01 4.57 7.17
C LYS A 86 11.85 5.36 8.18
N GLN A 87 13.10 4.93 8.41
CA GLN A 87 14.03 5.60 9.34
C GLN A 87 14.55 6.96 8.84
N ARG A 88 14.45 7.25 7.53
CA ARG A 88 14.77 8.59 6.99
C ARG A 88 13.66 9.61 7.22
N ILE A 89 12.42 9.15 7.32
CA ILE A 89 11.23 10.00 7.47
C ILE A 89 10.96 10.31 8.96
N GLU A 90 11.34 9.40 9.86
CA GLU A 90 11.34 9.59 11.32
C GLU A 90 12.46 10.52 11.80
#